data_AF-A0A5C8TM32-F1
#
_entry.id   AF-A0A5C8TM32-F1
#
_cell.length_a   1.000
_cell.length_b   1.000
_cell.length_c   1.000
_cell.angle_alpha   90.00
_cell.angle_beta   90.00
_cell.angle_gamma   90.00
#
_symmetry.space_group_name_H-M   'P 1'
#
loop_
_entity.id
_entity.type
_entity.pdbx_description
1 polymer ?
#
loop_
_entity_poly.entity_id
_entity_poly.type
_entity_poly.pdbx_seq_one_letter_code
_entity_poly.pdbx_strand_id
1 'polypeptide(L)' 'PKRWIVERTIGWLNRCRRLAKDWECKSRKGRAFVLLASIRLITRKLCQKTS' A
#
# COMPACT_ATOMS: atom_id res chain seq x y z
N PRO A 1 31.70 18.06 -13.87
CA PRO A 1 31.56 16.65 -13.44
C PRO A 1 30.86 16.37 -12.08
N LYS A 2 30.32 17.36 -11.34
CA LYS A 2 29.59 17.13 -10.06
C LYS A 2 28.06 17.25 -10.15
N ARG A 3 27.56 17.86 -11.24
CA ARG A 3 26.14 18.21 -11.41
C ARG A 3 25.24 16.98 -11.64
N TRP A 4 25.75 16.00 -12.39
CA TRP A 4 25.02 14.76 -12.69
C TRP A 4 24.72 13.90 -11.44
N ILE A 5 25.58 13.96 -10.43
CA ILE A 5 25.39 13.21 -9.16
C ILE A 5 24.19 13.77 -8.42
N VAL A 6 24.09 15.09 -8.31
CA VAL A 6 23.00 15.78 -7.60
C VAL A 6 21.67 15.55 -8.31
N GLU A 7 21.63 15.66 -9.64
CA GLU A 7 20.43 15.42 -10.44
C GLU A 7 19.94 13.97 -10.32
N ARG A 8 20.86 13.00 -10.30
CA ARG A 8 20.52 11.59 -10.09
C ARG A 8 19.93 11.34 -8.69
N THR A 9 20.50 11.95 -7.66
CA THR A 9 19.97 11.86 -6.29
C THR A 9 18.61 12.52 -6.17
N ILE A 10 18.41 13.70 -6.76
CA ILE A 10 17.10 14.39 -6.78
C ILE A 10 16.06 13.55 -7.55
N GLY A 11 16.43 12.95 -8.68
CA GLY A 11 15.58 12.04 -9.44
C GLY A 11 15.15 10.81 -8.64
N TRP A 12 16.10 10.19 -7.92
CA TRP A 12 15.83 9.05 -7.05
C TRP A 12 14.90 9.44 -5.88
N LEU A 13 15.19 10.55 -5.19
CA LEU A 13 14.37 11.04 -4.08
C LEU A 13 12.94 11.36 -4.54
N ASN A 14 12.76 11.98 -5.70
CA ASN A 14 11.42 12.25 -6.25
C ASN A 14 10.66 10.97 -6.59
N ARG A 15 11.34 9.93 -7.09
CA ARG A 15 10.71 8.63 -7.38
C ARG A 15 10.34 7.88 -6.10
N CYS A 16 11.23 7.83 -5.11
CA CYS A 16 10.97 7.25 -3.80
C CYS A 16 9.81 7.94 -3.09
N ARG A 17 9.74 9.28 -3.13
CA ARG A 17 8.64 10.06 -2.57
C ARG A 17 7.30 9.78 -3.26
N ARG A 18 7.31 9.62 -4.60
CA ARG A 18 6.09 9.28 -5.36
C ARG A 18 5.61 7.88 -5.00
N LEU A 19 6.52 6.90 -4.97
CA LEU A 19 6.25 5.53 -4.53
C LEU A 19 5.69 5.49 -3.10
N ALA A 20 6.29 6.26 -2.17
CA ALA A 20 5.83 6.35 -0.79
C ALA A 20 4.41 6.93 -0.71
N LYS A 21 4.10 7.98 -1.47
CA LYS A 21 2.77 8.60 -1.50
C LYS A 21 1.70 7.69 -2.12
N ASP A 22 2.05 6.95 -3.17
CA ASP A 22 1.19 5.90 -3.74
C ASP A 22 0.93 4.77 -2.73
N TRP A 23 1.96 4.38 -1.98
CA TRP A 23 1.84 3.44 -0.86
C TRP A 23 0.96 3.96 0.26
N GLU A 24 1.13 5.21 0.68
CA GLU A 24 0.27 5.85 1.69
C GLU A 24 -1.17 5.98 1.20
N CYS A 25 -1.39 6.21 -0.10
CA CYS A 25 -2.74 6.25 -0.69
C CYS A 25 -3.41 4.86 -0.69
N LYS A 26 -2.64 3.80 -0.96
CA LYS A 26 -3.08 2.40 -0.79
C LYS A 26 -3.31 2.05 0.68
N SER A 27 -2.43 2.49 1.59
CA SER A 27 -2.51 2.27 3.04
C SER A 27 -3.55 3.14 3.74
N ARG A 28 -3.99 4.27 3.15
CA ARG A 28 -5.15 5.04 3.62
C ARG A 28 -6.43 4.22 3.54
N LYS A 29 -6.50 3.29 2.58
CA LYS A 29 -7.52 2.23 2.53
C LYS A 29 -7.18 1.03 3.39
N GLY A 30 -6.05 1.01 4.11
CA GLY A 30 -5.61 -0.11 4.94
C GLY A 30 -6.65 -0.53 5.97
N ARG A 31 -7.36 0.44 6.58
CA ARG A 31 -8.51 0.15 7.46
C ARG A 31 -9.64 -0.57 6.72
N ALA A 32 -9.96 -0.14 5.50
CA ALA A 32 -10.97 -0.80 4.66
C ALA A 32 -10.52 -2.20 4.22
N PHE A 33 -9.23 -2.41 3.92
CA PHE A 33 -8.69 -3.72 3.59
C PHE A 33 -8.75 -4.70 4.78
N VAL A 34 -8.41 -4.23 5.99
CA VAL A 34 -8.53 -5.04 7.22
C VAL A 34 -10.00 -5.38 7.47
N LEU A 35 -10.92 -4.41 7.35
CA LEU A 35 -12.35 -4.65 7.50
C LEU A 35 -12.88 -5.66 6.46
N LEU A 36 -12.50 -5.49 5.19
CA LEU A 36 -12.85 -6.43 4.11
C LEU A 36 -12.30 -7.84 4.37
N ALA A 37 -11.06 -7.95 4.86
CA ALA A 37 -10.48 -9.25 5.23
C ALA A 37 -11.24 -9.92 6.38
N SER A 38 -11.60 -9.16 7.41
CA SER A 38 -12.40 -9.64 8.54
C SER A 38 -13.79 -10.11 8.10
N ILE A 39 -14.49 -9.34 7.25
CA ILE A 39 -15.79 -9.73 6.68
C ILE A 39 -15.65 -11.05 5.92
N ARG A 40 -14.67 -11.16 5.03
CA ARG A 40 -14.43 -12.39 4.24
C ARG A 40 -14.16 -13.61 5.13
N LEU A 41 -13.42 -13.43 6.22
CA LEU A 41 -13.17 -14.50 7.20
C LEU A 41 -14.45 -14.92 7.94
N ILE A 42 -15.25 -13.97 8.40
CA ILE A 42 -16.52 -14.25 9.09
C ILE A 42 -17.49 -14.95 8.13
N THR A 43 -17.66 -14.45 6.91
CA THR A 43 -18.50 -15.09 5.88
C THR A 43 -18.07 -16.53 5.60
N ARG A 44 -16.76 -16.78 5.46
CA ARG A 44 -16.25 -18.14 5.29
C ARG A 44 -16.57 -19.03 6.48
N LYS A 45 -16.34 -18.55 7.71
CA LYS A 45 -16.64 -19.32 8.93
C LYS A 45 -18.13 -19.63 9.07
N LEU A 46 -19.00 -18.68 8.76
CA LEU A 46 -20.45 -18.87 8.81
C LEU A 46 -20.89 -19.91 7.77
N CYS A 47 -20.44 -19.79 6.52
CA CYS A 47 -20.80 -20.71 5.44
C CYS A 47 -20.30 -22.14 5.69
N GLN A 48 -19.17 -22.32 6.39
CA GLN A 48 -18.64 -23.63 6.77
C GLN A 48 -19.39 -24.27 7.96
N LYS A 49 -20.10 -23.48 8.76
CA LYS A 49 -20.82 -23.97 9.95
C LYS A 49 -22.23 -24.49 9.64
N THR A 50 -22.75 -24.19 8.45
CA THR A 50 -24.11 -24.54 8.02
C THR A 50 -24.17 -25.81 7.16
N SER A 51 -23.05 -26.55 7.02
CA SER A 51 -23.00 -27.84 6.33
C SER A 51 -22.87 -29.00 7.30
#